data_AF-A0A1H6F7I9-F1
#
_entry.id   AF-A0A1H6F7I9-F1
#
_cell.length_a   1.000
_cell.length_b   1.000
_cell.length_c   1.000
_cell.angle_alpha   90.00
_cell.angle_beta   90.00
_cell.angle_gamma   90.00
#
_symmetry.space_group_name_H-M   'P 1'
#
loop_
_entity.id
_entity.type
_entity.pdbx_description
1 polymer ?
#
loop_
_entity_poly.entity_id
_entity_poly.type
_entity_poly.pdbx_seq_one_letter_code
_entity_poly.pdbx_strand_id
1 'polypeptide(L)'
;MNVSKIQSYVGDFGIMAYKPAYQNYMINNYQIIINTIPKFRDGQIQNFDVTSVDDCLLRYIGYLENYSKETLSNLKNPIIWFREGIREIISIPILILNWFGIFSSRTVNSIMDSFIYKILTGIIALVTLISGLVTIVLGYDKTIEFLNSLLGK
;
A
#
# COMPACT_ATOMS: atom_id res chain seq x y z
N MET A 1 20.12 17.81 -11.42
CA MET A 1 19.06 17.40 -10.47
C MET A 1 17.84 16.95 -11.28
N ASN A 2 17.38 15.71 -11.11
CA ASN A 2 16.32 15.15 -11.96
C ASN A 2 14.94 15.57 -11.42
N VAL A 3 14.37 16.63 -11.98
CA VAL A 3 13.09 17.23 -11.57
C VAL A 3 11.95 16.22 -11.67
N SER A 4 11.97 15.37 -12.70
CA SER A 4 10.99 14.29 -12.87
C SER A 4 11.04 13.27 -11.73
N LYS A 5 12.22 13.02 -11.16
CA LYS A 5 12.36 12.12 -10.00
C LYS A 5 11.72 12.71 -8.74
N ILE A 6 11.90 14.02 -8.50
CA ILE A 6 11.30 14.69 -7.34
C ILE A 6 9.78 14.71 -7.48
N GLN A 7 9.27 15.07 -8.67
CA GLN A 7 7.84 15.02 -8.96
C GLN A 7 7.27 13.60 -8.76
N SER A 8 7.98 12.57 -9.19
CA SER A 8 7.57 11.18 -8.99
C SER A 8 7.52 10.77 -7.52
N TYR A 9 8.36 11.35 -6.66
CA TYR A 9 8.34 11.04 -5.22
C TYR A 9 7.13 11.66 -4.52
N VAL A 10 6.82 12.93 -4.82
CA VAL A 10 5.62 13.57 -4.24
C VAL A 10 4.32 13.05 -4.87
N GLY A 11 4.37 12.46 -6.07
CA GLY A 11 3.23 11.84 -6.72
C GLY A 11 2.05 12.81 -6.84
N ASP A 12 0.88 12.36 -6.37
CA ASP A 12 -0.38 13.12 -6.42
C ASP A 12 -0.33 14.42 -5.62
N PHE A 13 0.50 14.50 -4.56
CA PHE A 13 0.66 15.74 -3.78
C PHE A 13 1.32 16.85 -4.61
N GLY A 14 2.08 16.50 -5.63
CA GLY A 14 2.72 17.42 -6.57
C GLY A 14 1.86 17.79 -7.77
N ILE A 15 0.58 17.40 -7.81
CA ILE A 15 -0.33 17.63 -8.92
C ILE A 15 -1.51 18.49 -8.44
N MET A 16 -1.91 19.49 -9.23
CA MET A 16 -3.07 20.32 -8.92
C MET A 16 -3.85 20.75 -10.17
N ALA A 17 -5.06 21.27 -9.97
CA ALA A 17 -5.74 22.06 -10.98
C ALA A 17 -5.25 23.51 -10.87
N TYR A 18 -4.76 24.09 -11.96
CA TYR A 18 -4.21 25.44 -12.00
C TYR A 18 -5.00 26.34 -12.94
N LYS A 19 -5.37 27.53 -12.47
CA LYS A 19 -5.98 28.57 -13.30
C LYS A 19 -4.94 29.69 -13.52
N PRO A 20 -4.47 29.91 -14.76
CA PRO A 20 -3.55 31.00 -15.02
C PRO A 20 -4.20 32.38 -14.84
N ALA A 21 -3.39 33.39 -14.51
CA ALA A 21 -3.88 34.75 -14.35
C ALA A 21 -4.53 35.27 -15.64
N TYR A 22 -5.67 35.94 -15.50
CA TYR A 22 -6.44 36.55 -16.61
C TYR A 22 -6.94 35.56 -17.68
N GLN A 23 -6.94 34.26 -17.41
CA GLN A 23 -7.44 33.24 -18.32
C GLN A 23 -8.64 32.51 -17.72
N ASN A 24 -9.63 32.17 -18.55
CA ASN A 24 -10.86 31.50 -18.14
C ASN A 24 -10.86 29.98 -18.38
N TYR A 25 -9.67 29.38 -18.46
CA TYR A 25 -9.52 27.92 -18.54
C TYR A 25 -8.74 27.38 -17.33
N MET A 26 -9.00 26.13 -16.98
CA MET A 26 -8.23 25.41 -15.97
C MET A 26 -7.31 24.39 -16.64
N ILE A 27 -6.08 24.34 -16.16
CA ILE A 27 -5.10 23.31 -16.49
C ILE A 27 -5.24 22.22 -15.44
N ASN A 28 -5.80 21.08 -15.87
CA ASN A 28 -5.84 19.88 -15.04
C ASN A 28 -4.47 19.20 -15.04
N ASN A 29 -4.15 18.49 -13.96
CA ASN A 29 -2.91 17.73 -13.82
C ASN A 29 -1.63 18.59 -13.93
N TYR A 30 -1.68 19.84 -13.43
CA TYR A 30 -0.52 20.72 -13.39
C TYR A 30 0.52 20.19 -12.41
N GLN A 31 1.70 19.82 -12.93
CA GLN A 31 2.81 19.28 -12.14
C GLN A 31 3.62 20.43 -11.52
N ILE A 32 3.49 20.59 -10.21
CA ILE A 32 4.02 21.75 -9.49
C ILE A 32 5.54 21.82 -9.61
N ILE A 33 6.26 20.72 -9.35
CA ILE A 33 7.72 20.73 -9.29
C ILE A 33 8.33 20.84 -10.69
N ILE A 34 7.75 20.16 -11.69
CA ILE A 34 8.23 20.24 -13.08
C ILE A 34 8.10 21.65 -13.64
N ASN A 35 7.01 22.35 -13.32
CA ASN A 35 6.77 23.68 -13.86
C ASN A 35 7.45 24.80 -13.06
N THR A 36 7.74 24.61 -11.77
CA THR A 36 8.38 25.65 -10.94
C THR A 36 9.91 25.67 -11.08
N ILE A 37 10.58 24.51 -11.16
CA ILE A 37 12.05 24.47 -11.17
C ILE A 37 12.68 25.20 -12.38
N PRO A 38 12.14 25.11 -13.62
CA PRO A 38 12.63 25.91 -14.74
C PRO A 38 12.46 27.42 -14.50
N LYS A 39 11.27 27.87 -14.06
CA LYS A 39 11.00 29.28 -13.73
C LYS A 39 11.95 29.84 -12.70
N PHE A 40 12.37 29.02 -11.73
CA PHE A 40 13.37 29.39 -10.74
C PHE A 40 14.75 29.65 -11.38
N ARG A 41 15.19 28.80 -12.31
CA ARG A 41 16.48 28.96 -13.02
C ARG A 41 16.48 30.18 -13.93
N ASP A 42 15.35 30.44 -14.56
CA ASP A 42 15.19 31.54 -15.51
C ASP A 42 14.87 32.89 -14.83
N GLY A 43 14.75 32.90 -13.49
CA GLY A 43 14.44 34.11 -12.72
C GLY A 43 13.00 34.62 -12.88
N GLN A 44 12.10 33.79 -13.42
CA GLN A 44 10.69 34.14 -13.70
C GLN A 44 9.72 33.61 -12.64
N ILE A 45 10.23 33.29 -11.45
CA ILE A 45 9.41 32.69 -10.40
C ILE A 45 8.39 33.70 -9.84
N GLN A 46 7.14 33.26 -9.70
CA GLN A 46 6.09 34.06 -9.06
C GLN A 46 5.84 33.54 -7.63
N ASN A 47 5.25 34.38 -6.78
CA ASN A 47 4.87 33.98 -5.43
C ASN A 47 4.01 32.71 -5.41
N PHE A 48 3.10 32.57 -6.39
CA PHE A 48 2.29 31.36 -6.55
C PHE A 48 3.14 30.10 -6.71
N ASP A 49 4.21 30.15 -7.51
CA ASP A 49 5.06 28.99 -7.77
C ASP A 49 5.80 28.54 -6.50
N VAL A 50 6.26 29.51 -5.69
CA VAL A 50 6.93 29.25 -4.41
C VAL A 50 5.95 28.65 -3.40
N THR A 51 4.80 29.29 -3.18
CA THR A 51 3.79 28.81 -2.23
C THR A 51 3.24 27.44 -2.62
N SER A 52 3.04 27.19 -3.92
CA SER A 52 2.55 25.88 -4.39
C SER A 52 3.54 24.76 -4.12
N VAL A 53 4.85 25.02 -4.28
CA VAL A 53 5.89 24.04 -3.94
C VAL A 53 5.94 23.84 -2.43
N ASP A 54 5.90 24.90 -1.63
CA ASP A 54 5.91 24.81 -0.17
C ASP A 54 4.72 23.99 0.36
N ASP A 55 3.51 24.32 -0.07
CA ASP A 55 2.29 23.57 0.29
C ASP A 55 2.35 22.11 -0.15
N CYS A 56 2.90 21.82 -1.33
CA CYS A 56 3.10 20.46 -1.83
C CYS A 56 4.03 19.68 -0.89
N LEU A 57 5.17 20.27 -0.54
CA LEU A 57 6.17 19.61 0.30
C LEU A 57 5.68 19.44 1.72
N LEU A 58 5.03 20.45 2.32
CA LEU A 58 4.45 20.36 3.65
C LEU A 58 3.37 19.27 3.74
N ARG A 59 2.47 19.19 2.75
CA ARG A 59 1.47 18.10 2.68
C ARG A 59 2.12 16.73 2.58
N TYR A 60 3.15 16.61 1.75
CA TYR A 60 3.87 15.34 1.60
C TYR A 60 4.62 14.93 2.88
N ILE A 61 5.26 15.88 3.57
CA ILE A 61 5.91 15.63 4.87
C ILE A 61 4.88 15.16 5.90
N GLY A 62 3.76 15.88 6.05
CA GLY A 62 2.69 15.48 6.98
C GLY A 62 2.10 14.11 6.65
N TYR A 63 1.97 13.77 5.37
CA TYR A 63 1.61 12.42 4.93
C TYR A 63 2.64 11.38 5.39
N LEU A 64 3.94 11.61 5.14
CA LEU A 64 5.00 10.68 5.53
C LEU A 64 5.09 10.48 7.05
N GLU A 65 4.90 11.54 7.84
CA GLU A 65 4.86 11.45 9.31
C GLU A 65 3.70 10.59 9.80
N ASN A 66 2.50 10.81 9.27
CA ASN A 66 1.32 10.01 9.59
C ASN A 66 1.50 8.56 9.15
N TYR A 67 1.99 8.34 7.93
CA TYR A 67 2.25 7.01 7.38
C TYR A 67 3.28 6.25 8.24
N SER A 68 4.36 6.91 8.64
CA SER A 68 5.38 6.34 9.52
C SER A 68 4.79 5.96 10.89
N LYS A 69 4.01 6.85 11.50
CA LYS A 69 3.36 6.62 12.79
C LYS A 69 2.38 5.45 12.73
N GLU A 70 1.54 5.40 11.69
CA GLU A 70 0.59 4.32 11.47
C GLU A 70 1.32 2.99 11.23
N THR A 71 2.33 2.99 10.37
CA THR A 71 3.15 1.80 10.10
C THR A 71 3.81 1.28 11.37
N LEU A 72 4.39 2.15 12.19
CA LEU A 72 5.02 1.77 13.46
C LEU A 72 3.99 1.26 14.49
N SER A 73 2.76 1.77 14.47
CA SER A 73 1.66 1.25 15.28
C SER A 73 1.25 -0.16 14.81
N ASN A 74 1.10 -0.34 13.50
CA ASN A 74 0.77 -1.62 12.88
C ASN A 74 1.85 -2.68 13.14
N LEU A 75 3.12 -2.27 13.14
CA LEU A 75 4.25 -3.13 13.49
C LEU A 75 4.24 -3.56 14.96
N LYS A 76 3.49 -2.94 15.87
CA LYS A 76 3.40 -3.40 17.26
C LYS A 76 2.18 -4.30 17.49
N ASN A 77 1.31 -4.46 16.49
CA ASN A 77 0.06 -5.19 16.63
C ASN A 77 0.23 -6.65 16.19
N PRO A 78 0.22 -7.63 17.13
CA PRO A 78 0.42 -9.04 16.80
C PRO A 78 -0.71 -9.63 15.94
N ILE A 79 -1.92 -9.08 15.99
CA ILE A 79 -3.03 -9.52 15.15
C ILE A 79 -2.78 -9.13 13.70
N ILE A 80 -2.22 -7.93 13.47
CA ILE A 80 -1.83 -7.49 12.12
C ILE A 80 -0.70 -8.37 11.60
N TRP A 81 0.30 -8.68 12.43
CA TRP A 81 1.38 -9.59 12.07
C TRP A 81 0.88 -10.98 11.65
N PHE A 82 -0.03 -11.55 12.44
CA PHE A 82 -0.63 -12.85 12.11
C PHE A 82 -1.39 -12.78 10.78
N ARG A 83 -2.19 -11.73 10.58
CA ARG A 83 -2.95 -11.53 9.33
C ARG A 83 -2.04 -11.41 8.12
N GLU A 84 -1.04 -10.54 8.17
CA GLU A 84 -0.11 -10.35 7.05
C GLU A 84 0.77 -11.58 6.82
N GLY A 85 1.20 -12.26 7.89
CA GLY A 85 1.99 -13.49 7.80
C GLY A 85 1.23 -14.63 7.11
N ILE A 86 -0.01 -14.89 7.50
CA ILE A 86 -0.86 -15.89 6.83
C ILE A 86 -1.15 -15.48 5.38
N ARG A 87 -1.44 -14.19 5.13
CA ARG A 87 -1.65 -13.68 3.77
C ARG A 87 -0.43 -13.98 2.89
N GLU A 88 0.78 -13.73 3.37
CA GLU A 88 2.00 -14.01 2.61
C GLU A 88 2.19 -15.50 2.34
N ILE A 89 2.03 -16.36 3.36
CA ILE A 89 2.15 -17.82 3.19
C ILE A 89 1.19 -18.35 2.13
N ILE A 90 -0.07 -17.90 2.16
CA ILE A 90 -1.09 -18.30 1.19
C ILE A 90 -0.79 -17.73 -0.21
N SER A 91 -0.08 -16.60 -0.29
CA SER A 91 0.27 -15.95 -1.56
C SER A 91 1.46 -16.59 -2.27
N ILE A 92 2.30 -17.36 -1.57
CA ILE A 92 3.52 -17.99 -2.11
C ILE A 92 3.29 -18.70 -3.46
N PRO A 93 2.26 -19.56 -3.64
CA PRO A 93 2.06 -20.24 -4.92
C PRO A 93 1.81 -19.26 -6.08
N ILE A 94 1.04 -18.21 -5.85
CA ILE A 94 0.72 -17.19 -6.86
C ILE A 94 1.96 -16.35 -7.20
N LEU A 95 2.77 -16.04 -6.19
CA LEU A 95 4.04 -15.33 -6.36
C LEU A 95 5.05 -16.17 -7.17
N ILE A 96 5.08 -17.49 -6.96
CA ILE A 96 5.90 -18.41 -7.77
C ILE A 96 5.46 -18.38 -9.24
N LEU A 97 4.15 -18.39 -9.51
CA LEU A 97 3.63 -18.28 -10.88
C LEU A 97 3.99 -16.93 -11.54
N ASN A 98 3.98 -15.85 -10.76
CA ASN A 98 4.49 -14.55 -11.23
C ASN A 98 5.98 -14.63 -11.58
N TRP A 99 6.77 -15.27 -10.74
CA TRP A 99 8.22 -15.37 -10.93
C TRP A 99 8.60 -16.18 -12.18
N PHE A 100 7.84 -17.24 -12.49
CA PHE A 100 7.95 -17.97 -13.74
C PHE A 100 7.43 -17.20 -14.97
N GLY A 101 6.90 -16.00 -14.78
CA GLY A 101 6.32 -15.19 -15.86
C GLY A 101 4.99 -15.72 -16.39
N ILE A 102 4.35 -16.67 -15.70
CA ILE A 102 3.04 -17.22 -16.08
C ILE A 102 1.96 -16.16 -15.86
N PHE A 103 2.05 -15.44 -14.75
CA PHE A 103 1.19 -14.29 -14.48
C PHE A 103 2.02 -13.00 -14.43
N SER A 104 1.38 -11.89 -14.81
CA SER A 104 1.96 -10.56 -14.62
C SER A 104 1.77 -10.09 -13.17
N SER A 105 2.63 -9.19 -12.68
CA SER A 105 2.46 -8.58 -11.35
C SER A 105 1.09 -7.91 -11.19
N ARG A 106 0.53 -7.34 -12.27
CA ARG A 106 -0.82 -6.75 -12.24
C ARG A 106 -1.89 -7.82 -11.99
N THR A 107 -1.79 -8.97 -12.66
CA THR A 107 -2.71 -10.10 -12.49
C THR A 107 -2.65 -10.64 -11.07
N VAL A 108 -1.43 -10.85 -10.55
CA VAL A 108 -1.22 -11.33 -9.18
C VAL A 108 -1.80 -10.39 -8.14
N ASN A 109 -1.52 -9.08 -8.25
CA ASN A 109 -2.09 -8.09 -7.35
C ASN A 109 -3.62 -8.08 -7.44
N SER A 110 -4.18 -8.16 -8.64
CA SER A 110 -5.63 -8.22 -8.83
C SER A 110 -6.27 -9.45 -8.17
N ILE A 111 -5.59 -10.60 -8.17
CA ILE A 111 -6.05 -11.81 -7.46
C ILE A 111 -5.96 -11.59 -5.95
N MET A 112 -4.80 -11.14 -5.45
CA MET A 112 -4.53 -10.94 -4.03
C MET A 112 -5.38 -9.84 -3.38
N ASP A 113 -5.87 -8.90 -4.16
CA ASP A 113 -6.75 -7.83 -3.70
C ASP A 113 -8.24 -8.14 -3.87
N SER A 114 -8.57 -9.22 -4.57
CA SER A 114 -9.95 -9.65 -4.77
C SER A 114 -10.63 -10.02 -3.44
N PHE A 115 -11.93 -9.73 -3.37
CA PHE A 115 -12.75 -10.03 -2.18
C PHE A 115 -12.76 -11.54 -1.85
N ILE A 116 -12.85 -12.38 -2.87
CA ILE A 116 -12.86 -13.85 -2.73
C ILE A 116 -11.56 -14.34 -2.10
N TYR A 117 -10.41 -13.85 -2.58
CA TYR A 117 -9.11 -14.21 -2.03
C TYR A 117 -9.00 -13.80 -0.56
N LYS A 118 -9.44 -12.59 -0.21
CA LYS A 118 -9.43 -12.08 1.17
C LYS A 118 -10.30 -12.93 2.11
N ILE A 119 -11.48 -13.36 1.66
CA ILE A 119 -12.35 -14.27 2.44
C ILE A 119 -11.66 -15.62 2.67
N LEU A 120 -11.16 -16.26 1.61
CA LEU A 120 -10.50 -17.56 1.71
C LEU A 120 -9.30 -17.49 2.67
N THR A 121 -8.47 -16.47 2.50
CA THR A 121 -7.32 -16.21 3.38
C THR A 121 -7.76 -16.04 4.83
N GLY A 122 -8.86 -15.31 5.07
CA GLY A 122 -9.43 -15.11 6.40
C GLY A 122 -9.96 -16.40 7.04
N ILE A 123 -10.65 -17.25 6.30
CA ILE A 123 -11.14 -18.55 6.79
C ILE A 123 -9.95 -19.45 7.14
N ILE A 124 -8.96 -19.56 6.26
CA ILE A 124 -7.75 -20.36 6.50
C ILE A 124 -7.03 -19.85 7.74
N ALA A 125 -6.85 -18.53 7.88
CA ALA A 125 -6.24 -17.92 9.06
C ALA A 125 -6.97 -18.31 10.36
N LEU A 126 -8.30 -18.30 10.35
CA LEU A 126 -9.13 -18.65 11.50
C LEU A 126 -8.96 -20.14 11.87
N VAL A 127 -9.02 -21.03 10.87
CA VAL A 127 -8.79 -22.48 11.07
C VAL A 127 -7.39 -22.75 11.60
N THR A 128 -6.36 -22.12 11.03
CA THR A 128 -4.97 -22.24 11.49
C THR A 128 -4.82 -21.76 12.94
N LEU A 129 -5.48 -20.66 13.31
CA LEU A 129 -5.46 -20.13 14.67
C LEU A 129 -6.12 -21.09 15.67
N ILE A 130 -7.32 -21.60 15.37
CA ILE A 130 -8.01 -22.57 16.22
C ILE A 130 -7.18 -23.85 16.33
N SER A 131 -6.70 -24.38 15.21
CA SER A 131 -5.89 -25.59 15.18
C SER A 131 -4.62 -25.45 16.03
N GLY A 132 -3.93 -24.31 15.94
CA GLY A 132 -2.78 -24.00 16.79
C GLY A 132 -3.13 -23.94 18.27
N LEU A 133 -4.22 -23.26 18.65
CA LEU A 133 -4.67 -23.18 20.05
C LEU A 133 -5.02 -24.56 20.61
N VAL A 134 -5.78 -25.36 19.86
CA VAL A 134 -6.15 -26.71 20.28
C VAL A 134 -4.90 -27.57 20.45
N THR A 135 -3.92 -27.46 19.54
CA THR A 135 -2.64 -28.18 19.61
C THR A 135 -1.86 -27.84 20.88
N ILE A 136 -1.81 -26.55 21.25
CA ILE A 136 -1.13 -26.09 22.45
C ILE A 136 -1.83 -26.59 23.72
N VAL A 137 -3.17 -26.60 23.74
CA VAL A 137 -3.96 -26.92 24.95
C VAL A 137 -4.10 -28.43 25.16
N LEU A 138 -4.38 -29.20 24.11
CA LEU A 138 -4.69 -30.63 24.21
C LEU A 138 -3.50 -31.54 23.88
N GLY A 139 -2.44 -31.00 23.29
CA GLY A 139 -1.36 -31.79 22.68
C GLY A 139 -1.73 -32.32 21.29
N TYR A 140 -0.71 -32.70 20.52
CA TYR A 140 -0.83 -33.04 19.10
C TYR A 140 -1.85 -34.16 18.83
N ASP A 141 -1.74 -35.28 19.55
CA ASP A 141 -2.56 -36.47 19.29
C ASP A 141 -4.05 -36.21 19.49
N LYS A 142 -4.40 -35.50 20.57
CA LYS A 142 -5.79 -35.13 20.88
C LYS A 142 -6.36 -34.08 19.94
N THR A 143 -5.50 -33.27 19.34
CA THR A 143 -5.91 -32.25 18.38
C THR A 143 -6.29 -32.84 17.03
N ILE A 144 -5.55 -33.86 16.58
CA ILE A 144 -5.91 -34.60 15.36
C ILE A 144 -7.25 -35.33 15.55
N GLU A 145 -7.47 -35.94 16.72
CA GLU A 145 -8.73 -36.59 17.08
C GLU A 145 -9.91 -35.59 17.07
N PHE A 146 -9.73 -34.41 17.65
CA PHE A 146 -10.73 -33.34 17.62
C PHE A 146 -11.00 -32.81 16.20
N LEU A 147 -9.95 -32.56 15.40
CA LEU A 147 -10.10 -32.09 14.02
C LEU A 147 -10.86 -33.09 13.14
N ASN A 148 -10.58 -34.39 13.29
CA ASN A 148 -11.29 -35.44 12.56
C ASN A 148 -12.78 -35.43 12.92
N SER A 149 -13.12 -35.27 14.22
CA SER A 149 -14.52 -35.19 14.66
C SER A 149 -15.26 -33.96 14.10
N LEU A 150 -14.59 -32.81 13.94
CA LEU A 150 -15.16 -31.62 13.30
C LEU A 150 -15.42 -31.82 11.80
N LEU A 151 -14.57 -32.59 11.13
CA LEU A 151 -14.71 -32.91 9.70
C LEU A 151 -15.62 -34.12 9.44
N GLY A 152 -16.22 -34.69 10.49
CA GLY A 152 -17.11 -35.85 10.39
C GLY A 152 -16.40 -37.14 9.97
N LYS A 153 -15.09 -37.27 10.25
CA LYS A 153 -14.28 -38.46 10.02
C LYS A 153 -13.91 -39.15 11.31
#